data_AF-A0A8J4D319-F1
#
_entry.id   AF-A0A8J4D319-F1
#
_cell.length_a   1.000
_cell.length_b   1.000
_cell.length_c   1.000
_cell.angle_alpha   90.00
_cell.angle_beta   90.00
_cell.angle_gamma   90.00
#
_symmetry.space_group_name_H-M   'P 1'
#
loop_
_entity.id
_entity.type
_entity.pdbx_description
1 polymer ?
#
loop_
_entity_poly.entity_id
_entity_poly.type
_entity_poly.pdbx_seq_one_letter_code
_entity_poly.pdbx_strand_id
1 'polypeptide(L)'
;MESAADGVSWGGGSEGDSFVELLLQEVKSNDLSSPSVQMLVEMAKSGDSDTVADALSYLVEAGAPDKAAACLRQIMAHEQKAAQPSAAAPNGSDTNAGPAPGNTSDKTKALDYALAGRILNRLIELGSITEGQDLIKFMLVARDTDRGRGKMLDCYDASFILGTMVPEGAAESAGRILFALYSSDSGEDSAASQTLVPFILGTLVDHNRSAWAVELSKQLMYTTLEEIEAGAGEYDYSVLGWCMAQMVWYGRADWAARLCVELDRQQLDWFNTQELLGAVASWGDMSYSMTIANFMQDARMEPRRT
;
A
#
# COMPACT_ATOMS: atom_id res chain seq x y z
N MET A 1 -21.64 63.23 -12.40
CA MET A 1 -22.15 62.28 -11.39
C MET A 1 -23.12 61.39 -12.14
N GLU A 2 -22.96 60.09 -12.32
CA GLU A 2 -21.96 59.11 -11.88
C GLU A 2 -21.90 58.03 -12.97
N SER A 3 -20.70 57.49 -13.16
CA SER A 3 -20.42 56.25 -13.88
C SER A 3 -20.90 55.07 -13.03
N ALA A 4 -21.64 54.13 -13.59
CA ALA A 4 -21.84 52.81 -13.00
C ALA A 4 -21.28 51.77 -13.98
N ALA A 5 -20.18 51.16 -13.54
CA ALA A 5 -19.44 50.14 -14.25
C ALA A 5 -20.23 48.83 -14.30
N ASP A 6 -20.27 48.21 -15.47
CA ASP A 6 -20.58 46.79 -15.62
C ASP A 6 -19.47 45.99 -14.95
N GLY A 7 -19.75 45.52 -13.73
CA GLY A 7 -18.93 44.54 -13.04
C GLY A 7 -19.06 43.18 -13.71
N VAL A 8 -18.14 42.88 -14.63
CA VAL A 8 -17.88 41.51 -15.06
C VAL A 8 -17.38 40.75 -13.82
N SER A 9 -18.24 39.88 -13.30
CA SER A 9 -17.85 38.86 -12.33
C SER A 9 -16.96 37.84 -13.04
N TRP A 10 -15.65 37.98 -12.91
CA TRP A 10 -14.69 36.95 -13.29
C TRP A 10 -14.83 35.82 -12.26
N GLY A 11 -15.69 34.86 -12.55
CA GLY A 11 -15.72 33.58 -11.85
C GLY A 11 -14.38 32.88 -12.06
N GLY A 12 -13.62 32.73 -10.98
CA GLY A 12 -12.46 31.84 -10.95
C GLY A 12 -12.96 30.40 -10.89
N GLY A 13 -12.79 29.66 -11.99
CA GLY A 13 -13.17 28.26 -12.10
C GLY A 13 -13.16 27.82 -13.56
N SER A 14 -11.97 27.57 -14.12
CA SER A 14 -11.87 26.91 -15.43
C SER A 14 -10.51 26.27 -15.77
N GLU A 15 -9.44 26.52 -15.00
CA GLU A 15 -8.12 25.93 -15.33
C GLU A 15 -7.95 24.50 -14.80
N GLY A 16 -8.50 24.18 -13.62
CA GLY A 16 -8.43 22.84 -13.02
C GLY A 16 -9.26 21.80 -13.77
N ASP A 17 -10.51 22.12 -14.10
CA ASP A 17 -11.40 21.24 -14.86
C ASP A 17 -10.84 20.95 -16.26
N SER A 18 -10.17 21.94 -16.88
CA SER A 18 -9.54 21.75 -18.18
C SER A 18 -8.36 20.77 -18.14
N PHE A 19 -7.58 20.72 -17.05
CA PHE A 19 -6.44 19.80 -16.94
C PHE A 19 -6.92 18.35 -16.77
N VAL A 20 -7.86 18.12 -15.86
CA VAL A 20 -8.32 16.77 -15.52
C VAL A 20 -9.11 16.15 -16.68
N GLU A 21 -9.90 16.94 -17.42
CA GLU A 21 -10.56 16.48 -18.64
C GLU A 21 -9.56 16.12 -19.74
N LEU A 22 -8.50 16.92 -19.92
CA LEU A 22 -7.42 16.62 -20.87
C LEU A 22 -6.67 15.34 -20.47
N LEU A 23 -6.34 15.18 -19.18
CA LEU A 23 -5.72 13.97 -18.64
C LEU A 23 -6.60 12.74 -18.90
N LEU A 24 -7.89 12.81 -18.62
CA LEU A 24 -8.82 11.70 -18.87
C LEU A 24 -8.89 11.33 -20.35
N GLN A 25 -8.92 12.32 -21.26
CA GLN A 25 -8.93 12.09 -22.71
C GLN A 25 -7.64 11.41 -23.18
N GLU A 26 -6.49 11.92 -22.75
CA GLU A 26 -5.18 11.38 -23.13
C GLU A 26 -4.99 9.96 -22.59
N VAL A 27 -5.33 9.71 -21.34
CA VAL A 27 -5.13 8.40 -20.72
C VAL A 27 -6.13 7.35 -21.25
N LYS A 28 -7.35 7.76 -21.66
CA LYS A 28 -8.28 6.89 -22.40
C LYS A 28 -7.76 6.48 -23.77
N SER A 29 -6.90 7.29 -24.39
CA SER A 29 -6.20 6.91 -25.63
C SER A 29 -5.05 5.91 -25.41
N ASN A 30 -4.82 5.47 -24.15
CA ASN A 30 -3.71 4.63 -23.68
C ASN A 30 -2.32 5.26 -23.86
N ASP A 31 -2.24 6.58 -24.08
CA ASP A 31 -0.97 7.29 -24.13
C ASP A 31 -0.55 7.74 -22.72
N LEU A 32 0.15 6.85 -22.00
CA LEU A 32 0.75 7.19 -20.70
C LEU A 32 2.05 8.01 -20.84
N SER A 33 2.44 8.39 -22.06
CA SER A 33 3.59 9.28 -22.31
C SER A 33 3.16 10.72 -22.58
N SER A 34 1.88 11.02 -22.42
CA SER A 34 1.28 12.31 -22.75
C SER A 34 1.80 13.46 -21.87
N PRO A 35 1.69 14.71 -22.35
CA PRO A 35 2.08 15.89 -21.59
C PRO A 35 1.35 16.01 -20.25
N SER A 36 0.06 15.65 -20.17
CA SER A 36 -0.70 15.77 -18.91
C SER A 36 -0.24 14.78 -17.86
N VAL A 37 0.13 13.56 -18.26
CA VAL A 37 0.71 12.57 -17.32
C VAL A 37 2.09 13.01 -16.85
N GLN A 38 2.93 13.57 -17.74
CA GLN A 38 4.22 14.14 -17.35
C GLN A 38 4.06 15.30 -16.37
N MET A 39 3.11 16.20 -16.61
CA MET A 39 2.77 17.29 -15.70
C MET A 39 2.34 16.78 -14.33
N LEU A 40 1.50 15.74 -14.28
CA LEU A 40 1.08 15.08 -13.04
C LEU A 40 2.30 14.51 -12.26
N VAL A 41 3.26 13.89 -12.97
CA VAL A 41 4.51 13.40 -12.37
C VAL A 41 5.37 14.54 -11.81
N GLU A 42 5.47 15.66 -12.52
CA GLU A 42 6.22 16.83 -12.06
C GLU A 42 5.58 17.49 -10.84
N MET A 43 4.25 17.60 -10.81
CA MET A 43 3.47 18.08 -9.65
C MET A 43 3.71 17.22 -8.41
N ALA A 44 3.64 15.89 -8.55
CA ALA A 44 3.91 14.99 -7.45
C ALA A 44 5.34 15.17 -6.90
N LYS A 45 6.33 15.32 -7.78
CA LYS A 45 7.74 15.53 -7.42
C LYS A 45 8.00 16.92 -6.82
N SER A 46 7.22 17.94 -7.18
CA SER A 46 7.31 19.28 -6.59
C SER A 46 6.62 19.38 -5.21
N GLY A 47 5.86 18.34 -4.82
CA GLY A 47 5.17 18.25 -3.54
C GLY A 47 3.69 18.65 -3.60
N ASP A 48 3.13 18.89 -4.78
CA ASP A 48 1.71 19.18 -4.98
C ASP A 48 0.89 17.88 -4.96
N SER A 49 0.76 17.29 -3.76
CA SER A 49 0.04 16.02 -3.56
C SER A 49 -1.48 16.19 -3.60
N ASP A 50 -2.00 17.39 -3.34
CA ASP A 50 -3.44 17.70 -3.35
C ASP A 50 -4.00 17.60 -4.76
N THR A 51 -3.41 18.36 -5.70
CA THR A 51 -3.84 18.36 -7.10
C THR A 51 -3.68 16.97 -7.73
N VAL A 52 -2.62 16.24 -7.34
CA VAL A 52 -2.40 14.88 -7.82
C VAL A 52 -3.43 13.90 -7.25
N ALA A 53 -3.76 14.01 -5.97
CA ALA A 53 -4.81 13.20 -5.36
C ALA A 53 -6.17 13.45 -6.02
N ASP A 54 -6.54 14.71 -6.23
CA ASP A 54 -7.78 15.10 -6.91
C ASP A 54 -7.86 14.54 -8.33
N ALA A 55 -6.77 14.67 -9.11
CA ALA A 55 -6.72 14.15 -10.47
C ALA A 55 -6.84 12.62 -10.51
N LEU A 56 -6.19 11.89 -9.59
CA LEU A 56 -6.30 10.44 -9.50
C LEU A 56 -7.69 10.00 -9.04
N SER A 57 -8.30 10.69 -8.05
CA SER A 57 -9.68 10.45 -7.61
C SER A 57 -10.65 10.57 -8.79
N TYR A 58 -10.54 11.66 -9.56
CA TYR A 58 -11.38 11.88 -10.73
C TYR A 58 -11.22 10.78 -11.80
N LEU A 59 -10.00 10.30 -12.05
CA LEU A 59 -9.80 9.18 -12.98
C LEU A 59 -10.51 7.90 -12.51
N VAL A 60 -10.50 7.62 -11.20
CA VAL A 60 -11.22 6.48 -10.63
C VAL A 60 -12.73 6.67 -10.75
N GLU A 61 -13.25 7.84 -10.34
CA GLU A 61 -14.67 8.21 -10.44
C GLU A 61 -15.18 8.14 -11.89
N ALA A 62 -14.35 8.51 -12.86
CA ALA A 62 -14.63 8.43 -14.29
C ALA A 62 -14.58 6.99 -14.86
N GLY A 63 -14.38 5.98 -14.01
CA GLY A 63 -14.35 4.56 -14.38
C GLY A 63 -13.03 4.09 -14.98
N ALA A 64 -11.92 4.77 -14.69
CA ALA A 64 -10.58 4.42 -15.16
C ALA A 64 -9.58 4.16 -14.01
N PRO A 65 -9.88 3.28 -13.04
CA PRO A 65 -8.98 2.99 -11.91
C PRO A 65 -7.68 2.30 -12.33
N ASP A 66 -7.67 1.49 -13.40
CA ASP A 66 -6.46 0.91 -13.97
C ASP A 66 -5.48 1.98 -14.45
N LYS A 67 -6.03 3.06 -15.01
CA LYS A 67 -5.30 4.22 -15.50
C LYS A 67 -4.77 5.10 -14.38
N ALA A 68 -5.58 5.34 -13.35
CA ALA A 68 -5.14 6.03 -12.14
C ALA A 68 -3.96 5.28 -11.50
N ALA A 69 -4.05 3.95 -11.37
CA ALA A 69 -2.96 3.11 -10.85
C ALA A 69 -1.71 3.16 -11.77
N ALA A 70 -1.89 3.18 -13.09
CA ALA A 70 -0.77 3.33 -14.02
C ALA A 70 -0.06 4.69 -13.87
N CYS A 71 -0.82 5.77 -13.68
CA CYS A 71 -0.28 7.10 -13.40
C CYS A 71 0.49 7.12 -12.07
N LEU A 72 -0.07 6.52 -11.01
CA LEU A 72 0.60 6.40 -9.72
C LEU A 72 1.93 5.63 -9.83
N ARG A 73 1.97 4.52 -10.58
CA ARG A 73 3.23 3.79 -10.85
C ARG A 73 4.28 4.65 -11.54
N GLN A 74 3.88 5.53 -12.46
CA GLN A 74 4.81 6.45 -13.11
C GLN A 74 5.32 7.53 -12.17
N ILE A 75 4.44 8.05 -11.30
CA ILE A 75 4.80 9.02 -10.25
C ILE A 75 5.87 8.41 -9.32
N MET A 76 5.67 7.15 -8.91
CA MET A 76 6.59 6.41 -8.05
C MET A 76 7.92 6.10 -8.73
N ALA A 77 7.96 5.99 -10.06
CA ALA A 77 9.16 5.60 -10.78
C ALA A 77 10.22 6.71 -10.75
N HIS A 78 11.29 6.52 -9.98
CA HIS A 78 12.48 7.37 -10.11
C HIS A 78 13.15 7.11 -11.46
N GLU A 79 13.26 8.17 -12.28
CA GLU A 79 14.30 8.19 -13.28
C GLU A 79 15.62 8.41 -12.53
N GLN A 80 16.37 7.33 -12.31
CA GLN A 80 17.80 7.49 -12.10
C GLN A 80 18.36 8.14 -13.37
N LYS A 81 18.46 9.49 -13.38
CA LYS A 81 19.36 10.18 -14.30
C LYS A 81 20.70 9.48 -14.16
N ALA A 82 21.13 8.81 -15.23
CA ALA A 82 22.39 8.10 -15.27
C ALA A 82 23.46 9.03 -14.69
N ALA A 83 24.01 8.65 -13.53
CA ALA A 83 25.21 9.29 -13.02
C ALA A 83 26.24 9.23 -14.16
N GLN A 84 26.58 10.40 -14.70
CA GLN A 84 27.62 10.52 -15.71
C GLN A 84 28.86 9.80 -15.18
N PRO A 85 29.49 8.91 -15.98
CA PRO A 85 30.72 8.28 -15.55
C PRO A 85 31.79 9.38 -15.49
N SER A 86 32.13 9.82 -14.28
CA SER A 86 33.27 10.69 -14.06
C SER A 86 34.54 9.92 -14.45
N ALA A 87 35.26 10.47 -15.42
CA ALA A 87 36.41 9.85 -16.05
C ALA A 87 37.68 9.88 -15.17
N ALA A 88 38.47 8.80 -15.31
CA ALA A 88 39.89 8.63 -14.98
C ALA A 88 40.25 8.55 -13.46
N ALA A 89 41.11 7.64 -12.96
CA ALA A 89 42.26 6.91 -13.53
C ALA A 89 42.62 5.64 -12.68
N PRO A 90 43.79 4.95 -12.80
CA PRO A 90 43.88 3.60 -13.37
C PRO A 90 44.51 2.48 -12.48
N ASN A 91 44.27 1.23 -12.91
CA ASN A 91 45.04 -0.03 -12.81
C ASN A 91 45.43 -0.69 -11.46
N GLY A 92 45.12 -2.01 -11.38
CA GLY A 92 45.92 -3.03 -10.68
C GLY A 92 45.18 -4.33 -10.30
N SER A 93 45.14 -5.32 -11.22
CA SER A 93 45.27 -6.82 -11.07
C SER A 93 44.98 -7.49 -9.70
N ASP A 94 44.39 -8.69 -9.53
CA ASP A 94 44.10 -9.82 -10.44
C ASP A 94 43.21 -10.88 -9.70
N THR A 95 42.24 -11.44 -10.45
CA THR A 95 41.76 -12.84 -10.52
C THR A 95 41.12 -13.63 -9.34
N ASN A 96 39.90 -14.11 -9.65
CA ASN A 96 39.23 -15.42 -9.43
C ASN A 96 38.51 -15.79 -8.12
N ALA A 97 37.16 -15.88 -8.19
CA ALA A 97 36.38 -17.11 -7.93
C ALA A 97 34.84 -16.94 -8.20
N GLY A 98 34.27 -17.80 -9.06
CA GLY A 98 32.85 -18.22 -9.05
C GLY A 98 31.89 -17.56 -10.07
N PRO A 99 31.08 -18.34 -10.85
CA PRO A 99 30.10 -17.78 -11.77
C PRO A 99 28.87 -17.29 -11.00
N ALA A 100 28.70 -15.97 -10.93
CA ALA A 100 27.45 -15.36 -10.48
C ALA A 100 26.33 -15.66 -11.49
N PRO A 101 25.14 -16.08 -11.06
CA PRO A 101 24.03 -16.28 -11.96
C PRO A 101 23.53 -14.93 -12.48
N GLY A 102 23.58 -14.77 -13.81
CA GLY A 102 22.66 -13.95 -14.60
C GLY A 102 22.55 -12.46 -14.23
N ASN A 103 23.50 -11.65 -14.70
CA ASN A 103 23.24 -10.23 -14.96
C ASN A 103 22.22 -10.09 -16.11
N THR A 104 20.93 -10.11 -15.79
CA THR A 104 19.94 -9.35 -16.57
C THR A 104 19.81 -7.99 -15.92
N SER A 105 20.51 -7.01 -16.49
CA SER A 105 20.42 -5.61 -16.12
C SER A 105 19.08 -5.01 -16.57
N ASP A 106 18.00 -5.39 -15.90
CA ASP A 106 16.92 -4.45 -15.66
C ASP A 106 17.25 -3.79 -14.33
N LYS A 107 17.78 -2.56 -14.38
CA LYS A 107 17.81 -1.71 -13.20
C LYS A 107 16.36 -1.45 -12.85
N THR A 108 15.78 -2.26 -11.97
CA THR A 108 14.45 -2.00 -11.40
C THR A 108 14.51 -0.59 -10.83
N LYS A 109 13.80 0.35 -11.46
CA LYS A 109 13.70 1.72 -10.97
C LYS A 109 13.26 1.63 -9.52
N ALA A 110 14.02 2.21 -8.59
CA ALA A 110 13.61 2.27 -7.20
C ALA A 110 12.29 3.06 -7.13
N LEU A 111 11.23 2.42 -6.64
CA LEU A 111 9.92 3.05 -6.53
C LEU A 111 9.83 3.89 -5.25
N ASP A 112 9.28 5.09 -5.37
CA ASP A 112 9.03 6.01 -4.25
C ASP A 112 7.67 5.73 -3.61
N TYR A 113 7.64 4.72 -2.73
CA TYR A 113 6.43 4.36 -2.01
C TYR A 113 5.94 5.48 -1.07
N ALA A 114 6.85 6.29 -0.53
CA ALA A 114 6.48 7.38 0.37
C ALA A 114 5.73 8.50 -0.37
N LEU A 115 6.11 8.81 -1.61
CA LEU A 115 5.35 9.74 -2.46
C LEU A 115 3.93 9.21 -2.72
N ALA A 116 3.79 7.93 -3.07
CA ALA A 116 2.48 7.31 -3.25
C ALA A 116 1.66 7.27 -1.95
N GLY A 117 2.29 6.99 -0.81
CA GLY A 117 1.66 7.02 0.51
C GLY A 117 1.12 8.40 0.86
N ARG A 118 1.84 9.49 0.54
CA ARG A 118 1.37 10.87 0.73
C ARG A 118 0.16 11.22 -0.14
N ILE A 119 0.21 10.86 -1.43
CA ILE A 119 -0.91 11.06 -2.36
C ILE A 119 -2.14 10.27 -1.90
N LEU A 120 -1.95 9.01 -1.52
CA LEU A 120 -3.03 8.17 -1.02
C LEU A 120 -3.60 8.71 0.29
N ASN A 121 -2.76 9.10 1.25
CA ASN A 121 -3.22 9.75 2.48
C ASN A 121 -4.10 10.96 2.17
N ARG A 122 -3.66 11.81 1.24
CA ARG A 122 -4.40 13.01 0.89
C ARG A 122 -5.78 12.70 0.30
N LEU A 123 -5.84 11.70 -0.57
CA LEU A 123 -7.10 11.21 -1.14
C LEU A 123 -8.07 10.74 -0.04
N ILE A 124 -7.57 10.07 1.01
CA ILE A 124 -8.40 9.65 2.16
C ILE A 124 -8.85 10.82 3.03
N GLU A 125 -7.98 11.80 3.28
CA GLU A 125 -8.33 13.02 4.02
C GLU A 125 -9.43 13.83 3.31
N LEU A 126 -9.53 13.73 1.99
CA LEU A 126 -10.56 14.37 1.17
C LEU A 126 -11.88 13.58 1.12
N GLY A 127 -11.94 12.41 1.75
CA GLY A 127 -13.14 11.57 1.83
C GLY A 127 -13.29 10.52 0.72
N SER A 128 -12.31 10.40 -0.18
CA SER A 128 -12.35 9.49 -1.34
C SER A 128 -11.93 8.05 -0.98
N ILE A 129 -12.49 7.46 0.08
CA ILE A 129 -12.07 6.14 0.58
C ILE A 129 -12.24 5.04 -0.47
N THR A 130 -13.34 5.09 -1.22
CA THR A 130 -13.66 4.13 -2.28
C THR A 130 -12.63 4.17 -3.41
N GLU A 131 -12.26 5.39 -3.82
CA GLU A 131 -11.29 5.60 -4.90
C GLU A 131 -9.89 5.13 -4.47
N GLY A 132 -9.53 5.37 -3.21
CA GLY A 132 -8.27 4.88 -2.64
C GLY A 132 -8.23 3.36 -2.54
N GLN A 133 -9.36 2.73 -2.18
CA GLN A 133 -9.51 1.28 -2.14
C GLN A 133 -9.31 0.68 -3.54
N ASP A 134 -9.98 1.23 -4.56
CA ASP A 134 -9.86 0.77 -5.94
C ASP A 134 -8.46 1.01 -6.49
N LEU A 135 -7.85 2.16 -6.20
CA LEU A 135 -6.47 2.45 -6.58
C LEU A 135 -5.51 1.36 -6.04
N ILE A 136 -5.66 0.96 -4.77
CA ILE A 136 -4.86 -0.13 -4.18
C ILE A 136 -5.10 -1.48 -4.87
N LYS A 137 -6.36 -1.84 -5.18
CA LYS A 137 -6.67 -3.09 -5.91
C LYS A 137 -6.00 -3.12 -7.28
N PHE A 138 -5.97 -1.99 -7.99
CA PHE A 138 -5.33 -1.89 -9.30
C PHE A 138 -3.82 -1.72 -9.25
N MET A 139 -3.23 -1.44 -8.08
CA MET A 139 -1.78 -1.49 -7.86
C MET A 139 -1.23 -2.91 -7.76
N LEU A 140 -2.08 -3.91 -7.50
CA LEU A 140 -1.68 -5.32 -7.46
C LEU A 140 -1.13 -5.79 -8.81
N VAL A 141 -0.04 -6.57 -8.76
CA VAL A 141 0.59 -7.12 -9.97
C VAL A 141 0.30 -8.61 -10.03
N ALA A 142 -0.35 -9.07 -11.10
CA ALA A 142 -0.50 -10.50 -11.31
C ALA A 142 0.86 -11.13 -11.65
N ARG A 143 1.41 -11.93 -10.73
CA ARG A 143 2.62 -12.72 -10.96
C ARG A 143 2.28 -14.14 -11.37
N ASP A 144 3.01 -14.68 -12.34
CA ASP A 144 2.95 -16.11 -12.63
C ASP A 144 3.53 -16.87 -11.43
N THR A 145 2.79 -17.86 -10.93
CA THR A 145 3.33 -18.72 -9.88
C THR A 145 4.33 -19.70 -10.47
N ASP A 146 5.50 -19.86 -9.82
CA ASP A 146 6.58 -20.76 -10.22
C ASP A 146 6.17 -22.25 -10.37
N ARG A 147 4.92 -22.60 -10.05
CA ARG A 147 4.38 -23.97 -10.05
C ARG A 147 3.19 -24.16 -10.99
N GLY A 148 2.94 -23.23 -11.92
CA GLY A 148 1.87 -23.38 -12.92
C GLY A 148 0.46 -23.46 -12.31
N ARG A 149 0.26 -22.95 -11.09
CA ARG A 149 -1.03 -22.97 -10.37
C ARG A 149 -1.88 -21.71 -10.60
N GLY A 150 -1.59 -20.97 -11.67
CA GLY A 150 -2.28 -19.72 -12.02
C GLY A 150 -1.48 -18.47 -11.68
N LYS A 151 -2.10 -17.32 -11.90
CA LYS A 151 -1.56 -16.00 -11.54
C LYS A 151 -1.89 -15.71 -10.08
N MET A 152 -0.90 -15.38 -9.27
CA MET A 152 -1.07 -14.91 -7.89
C MET A 152 -0.92 -13.39 -7.89
N LEU A 153 -1.87 -12.69 -7.27
CA LEU A 153 -1.76 -11.24 -7.10
C LEU A 153 -0.66 -10.95 -6.09
N ASP A 154 0.35 -10.20 -6.51
CA ASP A 154 1.41 -9.68 -5.67
C ASP A 154 0.98 -8.33 -5.10
N CYS A 155 0.96 -8.26 -3.77
CA CYS A 155 0.61 -7.06 -3.02
C CYS A 155 1.84 -6.30 -2.51
N TYR A 156 3.06 -6.59 -2.99
CA TYR A 156 4.29 -5.92 -2.57
C TYR A 156 4.18 -4.39 -2.63
N ASP A 157 3.78 -3.84 -3.78
CA ASP A 157 3.65 -2.39 -3.94
C ASP A 157 2.58 -1.81 -3.00
N ALA A 158 1.40 -2.43 -2.94
CA ALA A 158 0.33 -2.01 -2.03
C ALA A 158 0.78 -2.05 -0.55
N SER A 159 1.54 -3.08 -0.17
CA SER A 159 2.07 -3.24 1.18
C SER A 159 3.02 -2.11 1.55
N PHE A 160 3.94 -1.75 0.65
CA PHE A 160 4.90 -0.69 0.91
C PHE A 160 4.27 0.70 0.82
N ILE A 161 3.28 0.94 -0.06
CA ILE A 161 2.52 2.20 -0.07
C ILE A 161 1.84 2.42 1.29
N LEU A 162 1.03 1.46 1.74
CA LEU A 162 0.32 1.56 3.02
C LEU A 162 1.29 1.58 4.21
N GLY A 163 2.35 0.77 4.16
CA GLY A 163 3.38 0.72 5.19
C GLY A 163 4.12 2.06 5.36
N THR A 164 4.42 2.77 4.26
CA THR A 164 5.08 4.09 4.34
C THR A 164 4.20 5.20 4.90
N MET A 165 2.89 5.01 5.00
CA MET A 165 2.00 5.97 5.68
C MET A 165 2.20 5.98 7.20
N VAL A 166 2.71 4.88 7.80
CA VAL A 166 2.98 4.78 9.24
C VAL A 166 4.02 5.81 9.72
N PRO A 167 5.25 5.87 9.18
CA PRO A 167 6.25 6.86 9.60
C PRO A 167 5.85 8.31 9.27
N GLU A 168 4.92 8.52 8.34
CA GLU A 168 4.36 9.84 8.00
C GLU A 168 3.22 10.27 8.94
N GLY A 169 2.86 9.45 9.93
CA GLY A 169 1.76 9.75 10.87
C GLY A 169 0.36 9.51 10.30
N ALA A 170 0.26 8.87 9.13
CA ALA A 170 -0.97 8.57 8.41
C ALA A 170 -1.43 7.11 8.57
N ALA A 171 -1.10 6.47 9.71
CA ALA A 171 -1.48 5.09 9.99
C ALA A 171 -3.00 4.90 10.01
N GLU A 172 -3.75 5.88 10.53
CA GLU A 172 -5.22 5.87 10.55
C GLU A 172 -5.80 5.78 9.14
N SER A 173 -5.34 6.62 8.20
CA SER A 173 -5.76 6.60 6.80
C SER A 173 -5.45 5.26 6.12
N ALA A 174 -4.28 4.67 6.41
CA ALA A 174 -3.96 3.32 5.95
C ALA A 174 -4.90 2.26 6.55
N GLY A 175 -5.25 2.42 7.83
CA GLY A 175 -6.26 1.63 8.53
C GLY A 175 -7.63 1.67 7.86
N ARG A 176 -8.10 2.87 7.49
CA ARG A 176 -9.36 3.06 6.76
C ARG A 176 -9.38 2.30 5.44
N ILE A 177 -8.27 2.30 4.70
CA ILE A 177 -8.13 1.50 3.47
C ILE A 177 -8.14 0.00 3.75
N LEU A 178 -7.39 -0.47 4.75
CA LEU A 178 -7.39 -1.89 5.12
C LEU A 178 -8.78 -2.36 5.55
N PHE A 179 -9.49 -1.53 6.32
CA PHE A 179 -10.86 -1.80 6.72
C PHE A 179 -11.80 -1.81 5.51
N ALA A 180 -11.70 -0.85 4.59
CA ALA A 180 -12.49 -0.85 3.35
C ALA A 180 -12.24 -2.09 2.49
N LEU A 181 -10.98 -2.57 2.40
CA LEU A 181 -10.64 -3.84 1.73
C LEU A 181 -11.29 -5.05 2.42
N TYR A 182 -11.32 -5.06 3.75
CA TYR A 182 -11.98 -6.09 4.55
C TYR A 182 -13.51 -6.05 4.45
N SER A 183 -14.11 -4.86 4.54
CA SER A 183 -15.56 -4.63 4.56
C SER A 183 -16.17 -4.46 3.17
N SER A 184 -15.45 -4.84 2.11
CA SER A 184 -15.86 -4.65 0.72
C SER A 184 -17.09 -5.50 0.37
N ASP A 185 -18.28 -5.02 0.73
CA ASP A 185 -19.58 -5.62 0.42
C ASP A 185 -20.00 -5.26 -1.01
N SER A 186 -19.51 -6.00 -2.01
CA SER A 186 -20.18 -6.12 -3.32
C SER A 186 -19.49 -7.12 -4.26
N GLY A 187 -20.12 -8.28 -4.48
CA GLY A 187 -19.87 -9.14 -5.64
C GLY A 187 -18.71 -10.14 -5.57
N GLU A 188 -18.41 -10.76 -6.73
CA GLU A 188 -17.41 -11.83 -6.92
C GLU A 188 -15.97 -11.40 -6.54
N ASP A 189 -15.69 -10.09 -6.47
CA ASP A 189 -14.37 -9.53 -6.12
C ASP A 189 -14.16 -9.30 -4.60
N SER A 190 -15.19 -9.49 -3.77
CA SER A 190 -15.13 -9.28 -2.30
C SER A 190 -14.12 -10.20 -1.61
N ALA A 191 -14.16 -11.50 -1.92
CA ALA A 191 -13.26 -12.48 -1.34
C ALA A 191 -11.80 -12.22 -1.74
N ALA A 192 -11.55 -11.80 -2.98
CA ALA A 192 -10.20 -11.44 -3.42
C ALA A 192 -9.68 -10.22 -2.65
N SER A 193 -10.50 -9.18 -2.50
CA SER A 193 -10.13 -7.93 -1.81
C SER A 193 -9.88 -8.15 -0.32
N GLN A 194 -10.74 -8.92 0.36
CA GLN A 194 -10.57 -9.29 1.75
C GLN A 194 -9.23 -9.99 1.97
N THR A 195 -8.90 -10.96 1.13
CA THR A 195 -7.66 -11.72 1.27
C THR A 195 -6.40 -10.86 1.12
N LEU A 196 -6.47 -9.63 0.62
CA LEU A 196 -5.30 -8.76 0.53
C LEU A 196 -4.81 -8.29 1.90
N VAL A 197 -5.70 -8.04 2.86
CA VAL A 197 -5.34 -7.51 4.19
C VAL A 197 -4.31 -8.40 4.90
N PRO A 198 -4.52 -9.72 5.06
CA PRO A 198 -3.51 -10.59 5.68
C PRO A 198 -2.22 -10.68 4.85
N PHE A 199 -2.29 -10.60 3.52
CA PHE A 199 -1.09 -10.63 2.69
C PHE A 199 -0.28 -9.33 2.75
N ILE A 200 -0.94 -8.18 2.92
CA ILE A 200 -0.29 -6.89 3.14
C ILE A 200 0.52 -6.92 4.44
N LEU A 201 -0.12 -7.33 5.54
CA LEU A 201 0.55 -7.46 6.84
C LEU A 201 1.69 -8.49 6.78
N GLY A 202 1.43 -9.65 6.17
CA GLY A 202 2.42 -10.72 6.01
C GLY A 202 3.64 -10.28 5.20
N THR A 203 3.42 -9.55 4.09
CA THR A 203 4.50 -9.01 3.26
C THR A 203 5.37 -8.03 4.02
N LEU A 204 4.79 -7.15 4.83
CA LEU A 204 5.54 -6.23 5.68
C LEU A 204 6.41 -6.97 6.70
N VAL A 205 5.86 -8.01 7.34
CA VAL A 205 6.62 -8.86 8.26
C VAL A 205 7.77 -9.56 7.53
N ASP A 206 7.50 -10.12 6.34
CA ASP A 206 8.50 -10.83 5.55
C ASP A 206 9.70 -9.96 5.19
N HIS A 207 9.45 -8.68 4.91
CA HIS A 207 10.45 -7.70 4.51
C HIS A 207 11.03 -6.89 5.68
N ASN A 208 10.93 -7.40 6.91
CA ASN A 208 11.47 -6.75 8.12
C ASN A 208 10.93 -5.34 8.35
N ARG A 209 9.65 -5.12 8.01
CA ARG A 209 8.86 -3.92 8.31
C ARG A 209 7.82 -4.21 9.38
N SER A 210 8.16 -5.06 10.35
CA SER A 210 7.24 -5.51 11.40
C SER A 210 6.70 -4.36 12.26
N ALA A 211 7.45 -3.27 12.44
CA ALA A 211 6.95 -2.07 13.13
C ALA A 211 5.75 -1.43 12.39
N TRP A 212 5.80 -1.39 11.05
CA TRP A 212 4.67 -0.91 10.24
C TRP A 212 3.50 -1.88 10.32
N ALA A 213 3.77 -3.19 10.24
CA ALA A 213 2.74 -4.22 10.38
C ALA A 213 2.05 -4.16 11.75
N VAL A 214 2.77 -3.88 12.84
CA VAL A 214 2.19 -3.70 14.18
C VAL A 214 1.26 -2.49 14.22
N GLU A 215 1.71 -1.34 13.70
CA GLU A 215 0.87 -0.13 13.72
C GLU A 215 -0.39 -0.31 12.85
N LEU A 216 -0.27 -0.95 11.68
CA LEU A 216 -1.44 -1.27 10.86
C LEU A 216 -2.34 -2.32 11.51
N SER A 217 -1.78 -3.28 12.26
CA SER A 217 -2.57 -4.27 13.02
C SER A 217 -3.38 -3.60 14.11
N LYS A 218 -2.84 -2.54 14.75
CA LYS A 218 -3.59 -1.73 15.71
C LYS A 218 -4.83 -1.10 15.08
N GLN A 219 -4.73 -0.61 13.84
CA GLN A 219 -5.87 -0.02 13.15
C GLN A 219 -6.97 -1.03 12.84
N LEU A 220 -6.61 -2.32 12.70
CA LEU A 220 -7.57 -3.42 12.52
C LEU A 220 -8.23 -3.88 13.83
N MET A 221 -7.84 -3.31 14.97
CA MET A 221 -8.48 -3.60 16.26
C MET A 221 -9.79 -2.83 16.46
N TYR A 222 -10.09 -1.90 15.55
CA TYR A 222 -11.36 -1.18 15.52
C TYR A 222 -12.38 -1.94 14.67
N THR A 223 -13.64 -1.97 15.12
CA THR A 223 -14.69 -2.76 14.47
C THR A 223 -15.45 -1.99 13.41
N THR A 224 -15.36 -0.66 13.41
CA THR A 224 -15.97 0.20 12.40
C THR A 224 -15.03 1.33 11.96
N LEU A 225 -15.32 1.96 10.82
CA LEU A 225 -14.58 3.15 10.37
C LEU A 225 -14.73 4.29 11.38
N GLU A 226 -15.91 4.50 11.95
CA GLU A 226 -16.17 5.56 12.93
C GLU A 226 -15.32 5.43 14.20
N GLU A 227 -15.07 4.20 14.65
CA GLU A 227 -14.20 3.94 15.79
C GLU A 227 -12.74 4.26 15.47
N ILE A 228 -12.30 3.99 14.24
CA ILE A 228 -10.98 4.41 13.73
C ILE A 228 -10.89 5.94 13.76
N GLU A 229 -11.89 6.66 13.24
CA GLU A 229 -11.87 8.14 13.20
C GLU A 229 -11.90 8.77 14.59
N ALA A 230 -12.67 8.18 15.51
CA ALA A 230 -12.77 8.69 16.87
C ALA A 230 -11.53 8.38 17.72
N GLY A 231 -10.69 7.43 17.29
CA GLY A 231 -9.62 6.85 18.11
C GLY A 231 -10.14 6.29 19.44
N ALA A 232 -11.45 6.01 19.50
CA ALA A 232 -12.19 5.72 20.71
C ALA A 232 -13.15 4.56 20.43
N GLY A 233 -12.67 3.36 20.69
CA GLY A 233 -13.40 2.10 20.62
C GLY A 233 -12.75 1.10 21.59
N GLU A 234 -13.51 0.12 22.05
CA GLU A 234 -12.90 -1.01 22.75
C GLU A 234 -12.15 -1.85 21.71
N TYR A 235 -10.87 -2.15 21.96
CA TYR A 235 -10.07 -2.95 21.06
C TYR A 235 -10.68 -4.37 20.91
N ASP A 236 -10.97 -4.76 19.69
CA ASP A 236 -11.49 -6.08 19.33
C ASP A 236 -10.51 -6.85 18.44
N TYR A 237 -10.20 -8.08 18.83
CA TYR A 237 -9.31 -8.98 18.08
C TYR A 237 -9.99 -9.64 16.88
N SER A 238 -11.26 -9.41 16.61
CA SER A 238 -12.01 -10.11 15.57
C SER A 238 -11.37 -10.03 14.19
N VAL A 239 -11.08 -8.82 13.67
CA VAL A 239 -10.51 -8.63 12.32
C VAL A 239 -9.05 -9.07 12.25
N LEU A 240 -8.24 -8.76 13.27
CA LEU A 240 -6.85 -9.19 13.34
C LEU A 240 -6.74 -10.72 13.48
N GLY A 241 -7.62 -11.32 14.28
CA GLY A 241 -7.75 -12.77 14.44
C GLY A 241 -8.16 -13.46 13.14
N TRP A 242 -9.11 -12.86 12.41
CA TRP A 242 -9.46 -13.31 11.05
C TRP A 242 -8.23 -13.26 10.12
N CYS A 243 -7.49 -12.15 10.10
CA CYS A 243 -6.29 -12.00 9.28
C CYS A 243 -5.27 -13.10 9.57
N MET A 244 -4.96 -13.34 10.85
CA MET A 244 -4.03 -14.39 11.24
C MET A 244 -4.54 -15.80 10.90
N ALA A 245 -5.84 -16.05 11.04
CA ALA A 245 -6.44 -17.31 10.61
C ALA A 245 -6.29 -17.51 9.10
N GLN A 246 -6.51 -16.47 8.29
CA GLN A 246 -6.27 -16.52 6.84
C GLN A 246 -4.81 -16.79 6.51
N MET A 247 -3.85 -16.15 7.19
CA MET A 247 -2.43 -16.44 6.99
C MET A 247 -2.12 -17.94 7.20
N VAL A 248 -2.68 -18.57 8.24
CA VAL A 248 -2.54 -20.01 8.47
C VAL A 248 -3.20 -20.83 7.36
N TRP A 249 -4.42 -20.47 6.95
CA TRP A 249 -5.14 -21.13 5.85
C TRP A 249 -4.31 -21.15 4.56
N TYR A 250 -3.64 -20.04 4.24
CA TYR A 250 -2.75 -19.90 3.08
C TYR A 250 -1.35 -20.51 3.28
N GLY A 251 -1.11 -21.24 4.38
CA GLY A 251 0.16 -21.90 4.67
C GLY A 251 1.28 -20.95 5.11
N ARG A 252 0.93 -19.74 5.57
CA ARG A 252 1.83 -18.70 6.07
C ARG A 252 1.71 -18.49 7.57
N ALA A 253 1.67 -19.58 8.32
CA ALA A 253 1.68 -19.53 9.78
C ALA A 253 2.95 -18.86 10.34
N ASP A 254 4.05 -18.86 9.58
CA ASP A 254 5.28 -18.12 9.87
C ASP A 254 5.04 -16.61 9.96
N TRP A 255 4.22 -16.04 9.07
CA TRP A 255 3.85 -14.62 9.09
C TRP A 255 3.05 -14.26 10.34
N ALA A 256 1.99 -15.03 10.62
CA ALA A 256 1.15 -14.80 11.78
C ALA A 256 1.95 -14.93 13.10
N ALA A 257 2.83 -15.93 13.20
CA ALA A 257 3.67 -16.11 14.37
C ALA A 257 4.69 -14.99 14.56
N ARG A 258 5.38 -14.56 13.49
CA ARG A 258 6.34 -13.44 13.55
C ARG A 258 5.64 -12.12 13.93
N LEU A 259 4.45 -11.87 13.39
CA LEU A 259 3.64 -10.71 13.78
C LEU A 259 3.22 -10.78 15.24
N CYS A 260 2.73 -11.93 15.71
CA CYS A 260 2.32 -12.14 17.09
C CYS A 260 3.50 -11.96 18.08
N VAL A 261 4.68 -12.50 17.74
CA VAL A 261 5.91 -12.29 18.55
C VAL A 261 6.30 -10.82 18.58
N GLU A 262 6.17 -10.09 17.47
CA GLU A 262 6.49 -8.67 17.44
C GLU A 262 5.51 -7.84 18.27
N LEU A 263 4.21 -8.15 18.20
CA LEU A 263 3.17 -7.52 19.04
C LEU A 263 3.42 -7.76 20.53
N ASP A 264 3.70 -9.01 20.91
CA ASP A 264 4.02 -9.42 22.29
C ASP A 264 5.29 -8.72 22.80
N ARG A 265 6.30 -8.57 21.94
CA ARG A 265 7.59 -7.93 22.25
C ARG A 265 7.46 -6.44 22.55
N GLN A 266 6.52 -5.75 21.90
CA GLN A 266 6.35 -4.31 22.08
C GLN A 266 5.63 -3.94 23.38
N GLN A 267 5.10 -4.92 24.13
CA GLN A 267 4.42 -4.68 25.42
C GLN A 267 3.31 -3.63 25.33
N LEU A 268 2.54 -3.71 24.24
CA LEU A 268 1.46 -2.77 23.95
C LEU A 268 0.34 -2.96 24.98
N ASP A 269 -0.17 -1.86 25.51
CA ASP A 269 -1.24 -1.82 26.51
C ASP A 269 -2.56 -2.43 26.01
N TRP A 270 -2.77 -2.36 24.70
CA TRP A 270 -3.93 -2.91 24.02
C TRP A 270 -3.78 -4.37 23.58
N PHE A 271 -2.59 -4.97 23.68
CA PHE A 271 -2.29 -6.28 23.09
C PHE A 271 -2.23 -7.43 24.11
N ASN A 272 -2.89 -8.54 23.80
CA ASN A 272 -2.93 -9.77 24.57
C ASN A 272 -2.86 -10.97 23.63
N THR A 273 -1.75 -11.70 23.70
CA THR A 273 -1.50 -12.91 22.89
C THR A 273 -2.59 -13.97 23.06
N GLN A 274 -3.12 -14.19 24.27
CA GLN A 274 -4.13 -15.23 24.50
C GLN A 274 -5.49 -14.87 23.90
N GLU A 275 -5.88 -13.60 23.98
CA GLU A 275 -7.14 -13.11 23.40
C GLU A 275 -7.08 -13.17 21.87
N LEU A 276 -5.98 -12.74 21.27
CA LEU A 276 -5.75 -12.86 19.83
C LEU A 276 -5.81 -14.33 19.38
N LEU A 277 -5.11 -15.24 20.06
CA LEU A 277 -5.16 -16.67 19.74
C LEU A 277 -6.57 -17.26 19.93
N GLY A 278 -7.35 -16.74 20.88
CA GLY A 278 -8.76 -17.05 21.02
C GLY A 278 -9.58 -16.62 19.79
N ALA A 279 -9.37 -15.40 19.30
CA ALA A 279 -10.02 -14.88 18.10
C ALA A 279 -9.63 -15.65 16.83
N VAL A 280 -8.35 -16.05 16.69
CA VAL A 280 -7.91 -16.94 15.59
C VAL A 280 -8.69 -18.26 15.62
N ALA A 281 -8.85 -18.86 16.80
CA ALA A 281 -9.57 -20.13 16.95
C ALA A 281 -11.07 -20.00 16.62
N SER A 282 -11.68 -18.83 16.86
CA SER A 282 -13.08 -18.59 16.50
C SER A 282 -13.32 -18.47 15.00
N TRP A 283 -12.31 -18.04 14.22
CA TRP A 283 -12.41 -17.93 12.77
C TRP A 283 -12.01 -19.20 12.01
N GLY A 284 -11.05 -19.95 12.53
CA GLY A 284 -10.67 -21.25 12.02
C GLY A 284 -11.09 -22.36 12.98
N ASP A 285 -10.11 -22.99 13.59
CA ASP A 285 -10.29 -23.92 14.70
C ASP A 285 -9.10 -23.82 15.67
N MET A 286 -9.13 -24.60 16.76
CA MET A 286 -8.05 -24.62 17.76
C MET A 286 -6.69 -25.00 17.16
N SER A 287 -6.66 -25.77 16.05
CA SER A 287 -5.40 -26.15 15.40
C SER A 287 -4.68 -24.96 14.77
N TYR A 288 -5.41 -23.89 14.41
CA TYR A 288 -4.81 -22.68 13.84
C TYR A 288 -4.00 -21.95 14.89
N SER A 289 -4.59 -21.72 16.06
CA SER A 289 -3.93 -21.09 17.20
C SER A 289 -2.76 -21.92 17.70
N MET A 290 -2.91 -23.26 17.76
CA MET A 290 -1.79 -24.15 18.09
C MET A 290 -0.66 -24.09 17.05
N THR A 291 -1.00 -24.01 15.76
CA THR A 291 -0.01 -23.88 14.68
C THR A 291 0.78 -22.59 14.84
N ILE A 292 0.10 -21.45 15.03
CA ILE A 292 0.76 -20.17 15.29
C ILE A 292 1.65 -20.26 16.53
N ALA A 293 1.13 -20.78 17.65
CA ALA A 293 1.89 -20.90 18.89
C ALA A 293 3.16 -21.75 18.75
N ASN A 294 3.13 -22.81 17.94
CA ASN A 294 4.32 -23.62 17.64
C ASN A 294 5.34 -22.80 16.83
N PHE A 295 4.92 -22.13 15.75
CA PHE A 295 5.81 -21.26 14.97
C PHE A 295 6.35 -20.07 15.78
N MET A 296 5.63 -19.59 16.79
CA MET A 296 6.13 -18.54 17.70
C MET A 296 7.32 -19.03 18.52
N GLN A 297 7.37 -20.31 18.90
CA GLN A 297 8.53 -20.88 19.59
C GLN A 297 9.76 -20.84 18.70
N ASP A 298 9.60 -21.18 17.42
CA ASP A 298 10.68 -21.14 16.43
C ASP A 298 11.14 -19.69 16.17
N ALA A 299 10.19 -18.76 15.97
CA ALA A 299 10.49 -17.35 15.71
C ALA A 299 11.21 -16.65 16.88
N ARG A 300 10.93 -17.06 18.13
CA ARG A 300 11.65 -16.56 19.32
C ARG A 300 13.10 -17.03 19.40
N MET A 301 13.44 -18.12 18.69
CA MET A 301 14.76 -18.74 18.72
C MET A 301 15.65 -18.31 17.55
N GLU A 302 15.12 -17.60 16.54
CA GLU A 302 15.92 -17.08 15.44
C GLU A 302 16.82 -15.90 15.88
N PRO A 303 18.16 -15.98 15.68
CA PRO A 303 19.05 -14.86 15.93
C PRO A 303 18.80 -13.74 14.91
N ARG A 304 18.71 -12.49 15.38
CA ARG A 304 18.52 -11.29 14.54
C ARG A 304 19.53 -11.28 13.39
N ARG A 305 19.05 -11.41 12.14
CA ARG A 305 19.83 -10.99 10.97
C ARG A 305 19.83 -9.47 10.94
N THR A 306 20.89 -8.87 11.50
CA THR A 306 21.20 -7.44 11.45
C THR A 306 21.71 -7.03 10.09
#